data_AF-A0A2G8JLF7-F1
#
_entry.id   AF-A0A2G8JLF7-F1
#
_cell.length_a   1.000
_cell.length_b   1.000
_cell.length_c   1.000
_cell.angle_alpha   90.00
_cell.angle_beta   90.00
_cell.angle_gamma   90.00
#
_symmetry.space_group_name_H-M   'P 1'
#
loop_
_entity.id
_entity.type
_entity.pdbx_description
1 polymer ?
#
loop_
_entity_poly.entity_id
_entity_poly.type
_entity_poly.pdbx_seq_one_letter_code
_entity_poly.pdbx_strand_id
1 'polypeptide(L)' 'MADKDVDKLRQTHENDRHWQLRRQFLINNWELYEEPQLVSLSMVWSNVYFDGCVYQPELMARVKEMSAGIDKAYENNDKS' A
#
# COMPACT_ATOMS: atom_id res chain seq x y z
N MET A 1 -1.79 -14.16 -18.52
CA MET A 1 -1.87 -13.27 -17.35
C MET A 1 -1.06 -12.05 -17.70
N ALA A 2 -1.69 -10.89 -17.89
CA ALA A 2 -0.94 -9.68 -18.20
C ALA A 2 0.08 -9.47 -17.07
N ASP A 3 1.34 -9.32 -17.44
CA ASP A 3 2.41 -8.98 -16.52
C ASP A 3 2.07 -7.60 -15.95
N LYS A 4 1.46 -7.59 -14.76
CA LYS A 4 1.03 -6.35 -14.10
C LYS A 4 2.30 -5.65 -13.68
N ASP A 5 2.70 -4.66 -14.45
CA ASP A 5 3.92 -3.90 -14.20
C ASP A 5 3.69 -2.88 -13.09
N VAL A 6 3.34 -3.39 -11.90
CA VAL A 6 3.17 -2.62 -10.67
C VAL A 6 4.45 -1.84 -10.37
N ASP A 7 5.60 -2.36 -10.79
CA ASP A 7 6.91 -1.76 -10.61
C ASP A 7 7.05 -0.39 -11.32
N LYS A 8 6.24 -0.10 -12.35
CA LYS A 8 6.13 1.26 -12.94
C LYS A 8 5.47 2.30 -12.03
N LEU A 9 4.72 1.88 -11.00
CA LEU A 9 4.00 2.77 -10.09
C LEU A 9 4.87 3.29 -8.94
N ARG A 10 6.09 2.75 -8.80
CA ARG A 10 7.09 3.19 -7.81
C ARG A 10 7.45 4.66 -8.02
N GLN A 11 7.47 5.41 -6.93
CA GLN A 11 7.91 6.80 -6.91
C GLN A 11 9.41 6.88 -6.61
N THR A 12 10.07 7.89 -7.16
CA THR A 12 11.52 8.12 -6.99
C THR A 12 11.92 8.44 -5.56
N HIS A 13 11.00 8.99 -4.76
CA HIS A 13 11.23 9.36 -3.37
C HIS A 13 10.88 8.24 -2.38
N GLU A 14 10.37 7.10 -2.84
CA GLU A 14 10.10 5.95 -1.99
C GLU A 14 11.37 5.15 -1.68
N ASN A 15 11.66 5.01 -0.39
CA ASN A 15 12.66 4.04 0.06
C ASN A 15 12.16 2.60 -0.20
N ASP A 16 13.09 1.63 -0.16
CA ASP A 16 12.77 0.25 -0.52
C ASP A 16 11.71 -0.39 0.38
N ARG A 17 11.71 -0.08 1.69
CA ARG A 17 10.71 -0.60 2.62
C ARG A 17 9.32 -0.07 2.32
N HIS A 18 9.20 1.23 2.04
CA HIS A 18 7.93 1.87 1.68
C HIS A 18 7.40 1.26 0.37
N TRP A 19 8.28 1.13 -0.63
CA TRP A 19 7.91 0.54 -1.91
C TRP A 19 7.46 -0.91 -1.78
N GLN A 20 8.19 -1.76 -1.06
CA GLN A 20 7.83 -3.18 -0.93
C GLN A 20 6.46 -3.37 -0.29
N LEU A 21 6.17 -2.61 0.76
CA LEU A 21 4.89 -2.61 1.47
C LEU A 21 3.75 -2.11 0.59
N ARG A 22 3.96 -0.98 -0.11
CA ARG A 22 2.96 -0.42 -1.03
C ARG A 22 2.73 -1.29 -2.25
N ARG A 23 3.78 -1.94 -2.78
CA ARG A 23 3.68 -2.91 -3.87
C ARG A 23 2.80 -4.09 -3.49
N GLN A 24 2.94 -4.60 -2.27
CA GLN A 24 2.05 -5.66 -1.76
C GLN A 24 0.60 -5.17 -1.65
N PHE A 25 0.40 -3.91 -1.22
CA PHE A 25 -0.93 -3.28 -1.19
C PHE A 25 -1.56 -3.23 -2.59
N LEU A 26 -0.81 -2.79 -3.59
CA LEU A 26 -1.26 -2.74 -4.99
C LEU A 26 -1.61 -4.15 -5.50
N ILE A 27 -0.73 -5.14 -5.30
CA ILE A 27 -0.95 -6.52 -5.78
C ILE A 27 -2.19 -7.16 -5.15
N ASN A 28 -2.35 -7.04 -3.83
CA ASN A 28 -3.47 -7.65 -3.09
C ASN A 28 -4.83 -7.10 -3.52
N ASN A 29 -4.87 -5.84 -3.96
CA ASN A 29 -6.10 -5.12 -4.26
C ASN A 29 -6.32 -4.91 -5.77
N TRP A 30 -5.39 -5.36 -6.64
CA TRP A 30 -5.39 -5.06 -8.07
C TRP A 30 -6.64 -5.52 -8.82
N GLU A 31 -7.20 -6.68 -8.46
CA GLU A 31 -8.39 -7.22 -9.12
C GLU A 31 -9.70 -6.60 -8.60
N LEU A 32 -9.64 -5.83 -7.51
CA LEU A 32 -10.82 -5.29 -6.81
C LEU A 32 -11.11 -3.83 -7.15
N TYR A 33 -10.13 -3.11 -7.70
CA TYR A 33 -10.20 -1.67 -7.95
C TYR A 33 -9.58 -1.29 -9.28
N GLU A 34 -10.06 -0.20 -9.87
CA GLU A 34 -9.42 0.40 -11.04
C GLU A 34 -8.05 0.99 -10.68
N GLU A 35 -7.10 0.91 -11.61
CA GLU A 35 -5.72 1.34 -11.39
C GLU A 35 -5.58 2.77 -10.83
N PRO A 36 -6.23 3.83 -11.38
CA PRO A 36 -6.06 5.19 -10.86
C PRO A 36 -6.56 5.35 -9.42
N GLN A 37 -7.66 4.67 -9.10
CA GLN A 37 -8.23 4.67 -7.75
C GLN A 37 -7.31 3.92 -6.79
N LEU A 38 -6.81 2.76 -7.20
CA LEU A 38 -5.95 1.92 -6.40
C LEU A 38 -4.60 2.59 -6.10
N VAL A 39 -4.00 3.24 -7.10
CA VAL A 39 -2.79 4.04 -6.92
C VAL A 39 -3.02 5.12 -5.87
N SER A 40 -4.13 5.85 -5.95
CA SER A 40 -4.48 6.90 -4.99
C SER A 40 -4.67 6.34 -3.57
N LEU A 41 -5.37 5.22 -3.42
CA LEU A 41 -5.58 4.55 -2.13
C LEU A 41 -4.26 4.03 -1.55
N SER A 42 -3.35 3.51 -2.37
CA SER A 42 -2.04 3.04 -1.94
C SER A 42 -1.14 4.17 -1.40
N MET A 43 -1.25 5.38 -1.99
CA MET A 43 -0.56 6.57 -1.50
C MET A 43 -1.12 7.03 -0.16
N VAL A 44 -2.45 7.09 -0.04
CA VAL A 44 -3.10 7.45 1.23
C VAL A 44 -2.69 6.48 2.34
N TRP A 45 -2.74 5.18 2.07
CA TRP A 45 -2.29 4.16 3.02
C TRP A 45 -0.83 4.38 3.43
N SER A 46 0.06 4.63 2.46
CA SER A 46 1.49 4.86 2.72
C SER A 46 1.70 6.10 3.61
N ASN A 47 1.03 7.22 3.31
CA ASN A 47 1.12 8.43 4.12
C ASN A 47 0.57 8.24 5.53
N VAL A 48 -0.49 7.44 5.70
CA VAL A 48 -1.04 7.10 7.02
C VAL A 48 -0.06 6.24 7.80
N TYR A 49 0.51 5.22 7.16
CA TYR A 49 1.32 4.20 7.82
C TYR A 49 2.75 4.67 8.13
N PHE A 50 3.40 5.37 7.19
CA PHE A 50 4.78 5.81 7.34
C PHE A 50 4.90 7.22 7.93
N ASP A 51 4.04 8.15 7.50
CA ASP A 51 4.13 9.57 7.88
C ASP A 51 3.09 9.97 8.95
N GLY A 52 2.21 9.05 9.37
CA GLY A 52 1.21 9.29 10.42
C GLY A 52 0.12 10.29 10.02
N CYS A 53 -0.10 10.51 8.71
CA CYS A 53 -1.13 11.41 8.22
C CYS A 53 -2.53 10.92 8.59
N VAL A 54 -3.46 11.87 8.81
CA VAL A 54 -4.85 11.58 9.16
C VAL A 54 -5.77 12.13 8.08
N TYR A 55 -6.63 11.26 7.57
CA TYR A 55 -7.65 11.58 6.59
C TYR A 55 -9.05 11.36 7.16
N GLN A 56 -10.08 11.53 6.34
CA GLN A 56 -11.46 11.31 6.74
C GLN A 56 -11.65 9.89 7.31
N PRO A 57 -12.45 9.70 8.38
CA PRO A 57 -12.57 8.41 9.07
C PRO A 57 -12.94 7.24 8.17
N GLU A 58 -13.81 7.47 7.18
CA GLU A 58 -14.21 6.45 6.20
C GLU A 58 -13.04 5.99 5.34
N LEU A 59 -12.20 6.93 4.89
CA LEU A 59 -11.02 6.61 4.09
C LEU A 59 -9.98 5.86 4.92
N MET A 60 -9.78 6.26 6.18
CA MET A 60 -8.89 5.59 7.14
C MET A 60 -9.32 4.14 7.37
N ALA A 61 -10.63 3.91 7.58
CA ALA A 61 -11.18 2.57 7.77
C ALA A 61 -10.97 1.70 6.52
N ARG A 62 -11.24 2.26 5.34
CA ARG A 62 -11.09 1.58 4.06
C ARG A 62 -9.65 1.16 3.78
N VAL A 63 -8.68 2.07 3.89
CA VAL A 63 -7.28 1.73 3.62
C VAL A 63 -6.72 0.73 4.63
N LYS A 64 -7.21 0.75 5.88
CA LYS A 64 -6.87 -0.24 6.91
C LYS A 64 -7.41 -1.64 6.59
N GLU A 65 -8.62 -1.72 6.06
CA GLU A 65 -9.19 -3.00 5.61
C GLU A 65 -8.42 -3.55 4.41
N MET A 66 -8.10 -2.70 3.43
CA MET A 66 -7.33 -3.06 2.24
C MET A 66 -5.89 -3.50 2.54
N SER A 67 -5.31 -3.01 3.64
CA SER A 67 -3.95 -3.41 4.07
C SER A 67 -3.91 -4.64 4.97
N ALA A 68 -5.06 -5.27 5.23
CA ALA A 68 -5.13 -6.44 6.09
C ALA A 68 -4.21 -7.56 5.57
N GLY A 69 -3.30 -8.02 6.44
CA GLY A 69 -2.35 -9.09 6.14
C GLY A 69 -1.00 -8.63 5.58
N ILE A 70 -0.85 -7.34 5.21
CA ILE A 70 0.44 -6.79 4.77
C ILE A 70 1.37 -6.57 5.98
N ASP A 71 0.85 -6.03 7.08
CA ASP A 71 1.62 -5.70 8.30
C ASP A 71 2.19 -6.93 9.00
N LYS A 72 1.43 -8.03 9.03
CA LYS A 72 1.83 -9.29 9.69
C LYS A 72 3.08 -9.92 9.07
N ALA A 73 3.38 -9.61 7.81
CA ALA A 73 4.58 -10.09 7.13
C ALA A 73 5.86 -9.35 7.59
N TYR A 74 5.73 -8.10 8.08
CA TYR A 74 6.87 -7.25 8.44
C TYR A 74 7.09 -7.12 9.96
N GLU A 75 6.06 -7.23 10.80
CA GLU A 75 6.25 -7.28 12.27
C GLU A 75 7.13 -8.46 12.73
N ASN A 76 7.25 -9.51 11.91
CA ASN A 76 8.14 -10.64 12.18
C ASN A 76 9.60 -10.41 11.76
N ASN A 77 9.89 -9.38 10.97
CA ASN A 77 11.23 -9.08 10.45
C ASN A 77 11.98 -7.99 11.25
N ASP A 78 11.25 -7.17 12.03
CA ASP A 78 11.81 -6.08 12.86
C ASP A 78 12.12 -6.53 14.32
N LYS A 79 12.06 -7.85 14.58
CA LYS A 79 12.37 -8.45 15.90
C LYS A 79 13.58 -9.39 15.89
N SER A 80 14.46 -9.30 14.89
CA SER A 80 15.71 -10.07 14.85
C SER A 80 16.94 -9.24 15.16
#